data_AF-A0A1G3APE0-F1
#
_entry.id   AF-A0A1G3APE0-F1
#
_cell.length_a   1.000
_cell.length_b   1.000
_cell.length_c   1.000
_cell.angle_alpha   90.00
_cell.angle_beta   90.00
_cell.angle_gamma   90.00
#
_symmetry.space_group_name_H-M   'P 1'
#
loop_
_entity.id
_entity.type
_entity.pdbx_description
1 polymer ?
#
loop_
_entity_poly.entity_id
_entity_poly.type
_entity_poly.pdbx_seq_one_letter_code
_entity_poly.pdbx_strand_id
1 'polypeptide(L)'
;MRQIYFSHSYRDEDINRYFLDLFAEHEVQLLADLKSETWCVPKVERHVFGCDGLVAVVPERRDPESTDLYSPYIAQELLLARRAAIPCLIFVDEALFGRWPDEPSRVFPFRRNQPKVDEREHRKIISQFCCRLEPNGTGGLRPSALRNVPVFVGDAPEQQEVAEVLEDILTARAYRPHRIVLDPSCDPINDLSALGPVRAAEFSVFCTESRMTQIDLALAIAHALCRPAFRIRRDPEHSPLNPEDVKGWIRWATPDDLCPTFRAQVNSYGFGFLETVLKEENTQDLAGEIAEPEWDPGDPRSLVHFVRVGDPHLRTDLDAIRNRFGRGFPELVALGRHRELCGEAYEQIRRHNWLYDFEPGSPDYSRQRIRAPRDVHANQAGTCLDFACLFAALLENMQADPVVVHVLFTETGAAHALAGCWTSNRSRGAPIRGLADLRKAVAENELLLFETTGTARTSVSVAGENRCGAQTLSFEQAAGAARELLDRRDVKLGFLLDVLAARCQRS
;
A
#
# COMPACT_ATOMS: atom_id res chain seq x y z
N MET A 1 -8.36 1.70 13.69
CA MET A 1 -9.62 1.40 12.97
C MET A 1 -9.54 -0.05 12.55
N ARG A 2 -10.64 -0.83 12.59
CA ARG A 2 -10.57 -2.25 12.25
C ARG A 2 -10.29 -2.43 10.77
N GLN A 3 -9.37 -3.31 10.39
CA GLN A 3 -9.07 -3.59 8.97
C GLN A 3 -9.75 -4.88 8.53
N ILE A 4 -10.48 -4.85 7.42
CA ILE A 4 -11.20 -5.99 6.87
C ILE A 4 -10.78 -6.19 5.42
N TYR A 5 -10.34 -7.40 5.06
CA TYR A 5 -10.06 -7.76 3.68
C TYR A 5 -11.37 -7.88 2.88
N PHE A 6 -11.53 -7.13 1.79
CA PHE A 6 -12.73 -7.14 0.93
C PHE A 6 -12.51 -7.94 -0.36
N SER A 7 -12.72 -9.25 -0.25
CA SER A 7 -12.69 -10.23 -1.35
C SER A 7 -13.93 -10.07 -2.24
N HIS A 8 -13.73 -9.75 -3.52
CA HIS A 8 -14.85 -9.42 -4.41
C HIS A 8 -14.54 -9.68 -5.89
N SER A 9 -15.57 -9.59 -6.74
CA SER A 9 -15.42 -9.73 -8.20
C SER A 9 -15.32 -8.36 -8.87
N TYR A 10 -14.18 -8.06 -9.49
CA TYR A 10 -14.01 -6.86 -10.33
C TYR A 10 -14.94 -6.79 -11.56
N ARG A 11 -15.79 -7.80 -11.81
CA ARG A 11 -16.79 -7.82 -12.89
C ARG A 11 -18.19 -7.36 -12.43
N ASP A 12 -18.42 -7.17 -11.13
CA ASP A 12 -19.74 -7.06 -10.52
C ASP A 12 -19.94 -5.74 -9.75
N GLU A 13 -19.60 -4.61 -10.40
CA GLU A 13 -19.54 -3.27 -9.80
C GLU A 13 -20.79 -2.85 -9.00
N ASP A 14 -22.00 -3.12 -9.50
CA ASP A 14 -23.25 -2.77 -8.82
C ASP A 14 -23.47 -3.55 -7.52
N ILE A 15 -23.02 -4.82 -7.48
CA ILE A 15 -23.08 -5.66 -6.27
C ILE A 15 -22.03 -5.20 -5.26
N ASN A 16 -20.82 -4.92 -5.74
CA ASN A 16 -19.75 -4.39 -4.90
C ASN A 16 -20.20 -3.08 -4.25
N ARG A 17 -20.67 -2.10 -5.05
CA ARG A 17 -21.19 -0.82 -4.56
C ARG A 17 -22.30 -0.99 -3.54
N TYR A 18 -23.27 -1.87 -3.82
CA TYR A 18 -24.33 -2.16 -2.86
C TYR A 18 -23.81 -2.66 -1.50
N PHE A 19 -22.82 -3.56 -1.45
CA PHE A 19 -22.28 -4.01 -0.18
C PHE A 19 -21.42 -2.93 0.50
N LEU A 20 -20.63 -2.18 -0.27
CA LEU A 20 -19.86 -1.03 0.23
C LEU A 20 -20.77 0.00 0.89
N ASP A 21 -21.92 0.34 0.28
CA ASP A 21 -22.95 1.23 0.83
C ASP A 21 -23.47 0.77 2.21
N LEU A 22 -23.37 -0.52 2.55
CA LEU A 22 -23.77 -1.07 3.87
C LEU A 22 -22.63 -1.10 4.89
N PHE A 23 -21.38 -1.31 4.46
CA PHE A 23 -20.22 -1.20 5.34
C PHE A 23 -19.90 0.25 5.71
N ALA A 24 -20.31 1.21 4.88
CA ALA A 24 -20.27 2.67 5.09
C ALA A 24 -20.90 3.20 6.39
N GLU A 25 -21.63 2.36 7.12
CA GLU A 25 -22.32 2.69 8.36
C GLU A 25 -21.58 2.13 9.61
N HIS A 26 -20.35 1.65 9.43
CA HIS A 26 -19.55 0.98 10.47
C HIS A 26 -18.09 1.46 10.50
N GLU A 27 -17.50 1.48 11.69
CA GLU A 27 -16.11 1.90 11.97
C GLU A 27 -15.07 0.84 11.52
N VAL A 28 -15.04 0.54 10.21
CA VAL A 28 -14.25 -0.54 9.60
C VAL A 28 -13.67 -0.16 8.23
N GLN A 29 -12.39 -0.42 8.03
CA GLN A 29 -11.65 -0.10 6.81
C GLN A 29 -11.66 -1.30 5.87
N LEU A 30 -12.30 -1.17 4.70
CA LEU A 30 -12.35 -2.24 3.70
C LEU A 30 -11.14 -2.18 2.77
N LEU A 31 -10.21 -3.13 2.92
CA LEU A 31 -9.00 -3.26 2.11
C LEU A 31 -9.18 -4.30 1.00
N ALA A 32 -9.14 -3.88 -0.27
CA ALA A 32 -9.27 -4.77 -1.43
C ALA A 32 -7.99 -4.83 -2.26
N ASP A 33 -7.71 -5.97 -2.92
CA ASP A 33 -6.53 -6.05 -3.79
C ASP A 33 -6.68 -5.13 -5.01
N LEU A 34 -5.54 -4.77 -5.60
CA LEU A 34 -5.47 -4.03 -6.84
C LEU A 34 -5.40 -4.99 -8.02
N LYS A 35 -6.47 -5.02 -8.83
CA LYS A 35 -6.48 -5.69 -10.13
C LYS A 35 -5.24 -5.28 -10.93
N SER A 36 -4.36 -6.25 -11.16
CA SER A 36 -3.08 -6.09 -11.84
C SER A 36 -2.92 -7.17 -12.90
N GLU A 37 -1.86 -7.06 -13.71
CA GLU A 37 -1.47 -8.04 -14.73
C GLU A 37 -0.61 -9.18 -14.13
N THR A 38 -0.57 -9.33 -12.79
CA THR A 38 0.26 -10.35 -12.14
C THR A 38 -0.29 -10.73 -10.76
N TRP A 39 -0.95 -11.88 -10.69
CA TRP A 39 -1.41 -12.45 -9.42
C TRP A 39 -0.22 -12.79 -8.51
N CYS A 40 -0.11 -12.09 -7.38
CA CYS A 40 0.96 -12.27 -6.41
C CYS A 40 0.39 -12.75 -5.07
N VAL A 41 0.30 -14.06 -4.87
CA VAL A 41 -0.20 -14.63 -3.60
C VAL A 41 0.58 -14.13 -2.37
N PRO A 42 1.92 -13.95 -2.39
CA PRO A 42 2.62 -13.30 -1.27
C PRO A 42 2.09 -11.91 -0.91
N LYS A 43 1.67 -11.13 -1.91
CA LYS A 43 1.03 -9.81 -1.68
C LYS A 43 -0.28 -9.99 -0.93
N VAL A 44 -1.12 -10.93 -1.36
CA VAL A 44 -2.40 -11.22 -0.70
C VAL A 44 -2.19 -11.79 0.71
N GLU A 45 -1.21 -12.66 0.90
CA GLU A 45 -0.77 -13.15 2.22
C GLU A 45 -0.40 -11.99 3.15
N ARG A 46 0.34 -10.98 2.69
CA ARG A 46 0.72 -9.83 3.54
C ARG A 46 -0.50 -9.11 4.13
N HIS A 47 -1.58 -8.95 3.38
CA HIS A 47 -2.73 -8.12 3.78
C HIS A 47 -3.86 -8.93 4.43
N VAL A 48 -4.24 -10.11 3.90
CA VAL A 48 -5.23 -11.00 4.57
C VAL A 48 -4.78 -11.30 6.00
N PHE A 49 -3.48 -11.53 6.20
CA PHE A 49 -2.88 -11.81 7.50
C PHE A 49 -2.50 -10.59 8.34
N GLY A 50 -2.92 -9.39 7.94
CA GLY A 50 -2.85 -8.16 8.73
C GLY A 50 -4.23 -7.57 9.05
N CYS A 51 -5.31 -8.12 8.49
CA CYS A 51 -6.68 -7.69 8.75
C CYS A 51 -7.27 -8.39 9.99
N ASP A 52 -8.14 -7.69 10.72
CA ASP A 52 -8.94 -8.23 11.83
C ASP A 52 -10.04 -9.21 11.34
N GLY A 53 -10.38 -9.19 10.04
CA GLY A 53 -11.35 -10.09 9.42
C GLY A 53 -11.32 -10.07 7.89
N LEU A 54 -12.14 -10.93 7.27
CA LEU A 54 -12.39 -10.94 5.82
C LEU A 54 -13.89 -10.92 5.53
N VAL A 55 -14.28 -10.09 4.56
CA VAL A 55 -15.60 -10.09 3.92
C VAL A 55 -15.43 -10.56 2.49
N ALA A 56 -16.23 -11.54 2.08
CA ALA A 56 -16.29 -12.03 0.71
C ALA A 56 -17.66 -11.77 0.08
N VAL A 57 -17.67 -11.20 -1.12
CA VAL A 57 -18.87 -11.03 -1.95
C VAL A 57 -18.70 -11.91 -3.19
N VAL A 58 -19.48 -13.00 -3.25
CA VAL A 58 -19.26 -14.12 -4.15
C VAL A 58 -20.42 -14.26 -5.16
N PRO A 59 -20.40 -13.51 -6.27
CA PRO A 59 -21.36 -13.64 -7.35
C PRO A 59 -21.16 -14.95 -8.15
N GLU A 60 -22.24 -15.46 -8.75
CA GLU A 60 -22.18 -16.58 -9.69
C GLU A 60 -21.35 -16.22 -10.93
N ARG A 61 -20.40 -17.08 -11.32
CA ARG A 61 -19.67 -16.93 -12.58
C ARG A 61 -20.48 -17.49 -13.74
N ARG A 62 -21.03 -16.61 -14.58
CA ARG A 62 -21.84 -16.95 -15.78
C ARG A 62 -21.00 -16.97 -17.06
N ASP A 63 -19.81 -17.54 -16.97
CA ASP A 63 -18.75 -17.49 -17.99
C ASP A 63 -18.78 -18.83 -18.76
N PRO A 64 -19.29 -18.90 -20.01
CA PRO A 64 -19.63 -20.18 -20.65
C PRO A 64 -18.45 -21.12 -20.91
N GLU A 65 -17.23 -20.59 -20.91
CA GLU A 65 -15.98 -21.34 -21.11
C GLU A 65 -15.31 -21.75 -19.78
N SER A 66 -15.87 -21.36 -18.64
CA SER A 66 -15.33 -21.67 -17.31
C SER A 66 -16.10 -22.79 -16.62
N THR A 67 -15.36 -23.73 -16.04
CA THR A 67 -15.88 -24.76 -15.13
C THR A 67 -16.10 -24.26 -13.70
N ASP A 68 -15.65 -23.05 -13.38
CA ASP A 68 -15.66 -22.53 -12.01
C ASP A 68 -16.99 -21.85 -11.69
N LEU A 69 -17.62 -22.23 -10.57
CA LEU A 69 -18.88 -21.65 -10.12
C LEU A 69 -18.78 -20.17 -9.69
N TYR A 70 -17.58 -19.74 -9.28
CA TYR A 70 -17.25 -18.37 -8.88
C TYR A 70 -15.76 -18.08 -9.17
N SER A 71 -15.26 -16.89 -8.78
CA SER A 71 -13.86 -16.53 -9.02
C SER A 71 -12.89 -17.43 -8.24
N PRO A 72 -11.89 -18.09 -8.89
CA PRO A 72 -10.91 -18.90 -8.19
C PRO A 72 -9.98 -18.05 -7.29
N TYR A 73 -9.82 -16.75 -7.59
CA TYR A 73 -9.10 -15.81 -6.74
C TYR A 73 -9.80 -15.62 -5.39
N ILE A 74 -11.12 -15.47 -5.38
CA ILE A 74 -11.95 -15.44 -4.16
C ILE A 74 -11.83 -16.76 -3.38
N ALA A 75 -11.78 -17.90 -4.08
CA ALA A 75 -11.58 -19.21 -3.43
C ALA A 75 -10.21 -19.29 -2.71
N GLN A 76 -9.17 -18.72 -3.31
CA GLN A 76 -7.84 -18.62 -2.70
C GLN A 76 -7.84 -17.64 -1.51
N GLU A 77 -8.45 -16.46 -1.62
CA GLU A 77 -8.58 -15.48 -0.53
C GLU A 77 -9.33 -16.06 0.68
N LEU A 78 -10.43 -16.79 0.44
CA LEU A 78 -11.17 -17.54 1.47
C LEU A 78 -10.32 -18.64 2.12
N LEU A 79 -9.43 -19.30 1.38
CA LEU A 79 -8.48 -20.28 1.93
C LEU A 79 -7.40 -19.60 2.77
N LEU A 80 -6.92 -18.42 2.35
CA LEU A 80 -5.96 -17.61 3.10
C LEU A 80 -6.55 -17.16 4.44
N ALA A 81 -7.79 -16.65 4.47
CA ALA A 81 -8.44 -16.23 5.72
C ALA A 81 -8.76 -17.40 6.67
N ARG A 82 -9.14 -18.58 6.15
CA ARG A 82 -9.23 -19.81 6.97
C ARG A 82 -7.89 -20.17 7.61
N ARG A 83 -6.78 -20.08 6.86
CA ARG A 83 -5.43 -20.34 7.35
C ARG A 83 -4.96 -19.29 8.37
N ALA A 84 -5.48 -18.07 8.26
CA ALA A 84 -5.27 -16.97 9.21
C ALA A 84 -6.05 -17.14 10.54
N ALA A 85 -7.05 -18.03 10.55
CA ALA A 85 -8.08 -18.13 11.60
C ALA A 85 -8.88 -16.84 11.87
N ILE A 86 -8.88 -15.88 10.94
CA ILE A 86 -9.60 -14.61 11.12
C ILE A 86 -11.12 -14.78 10.91
N PRO A 87 -11.96 -13.99 11.61
CA PRO A 87 -13.38 -13.91 11.34
C PRO A 87 -13.70 -13.68 9.86
N CYS A 88 -14.55 -14.53 9.29
CA CYS A 88 -15.00 -14.43 7.90
C CYS A 88 -16.51 -14.19 7.83
N LEU A 89 -16.95 -13.31 6.92
CA LEU A 89 -18.35 -13.12 6.52
C LEU A 89 -18.45 -13.28 5.00
N ILE A 90 -19.31 -14.18 4.53
CA ILE A 90 -19.41 -14.56 3.12
C ILE A 90 -20.84 -14.30 2.62
N PHE A 91 -21.00 -13.35 1.71
CA PHE A 91 -22.23 -13.15 0.94
C PHE A 91 -22.11 -13.90 -0.39
N VAL A 92 -23.08 -14.75 -0.70
CA VAL A 92 -23.06 -15.69 -1.83
C VAL A 92 -24.30 -15.50 -2.71
N ASP A 93 -24.14 -15.50 -4.02
CA ASP A 93 -25.25 -15.42 -4.98
C ASP A 93 -26.30 -16.51 -4.67
N GLU A 94 -27.60 -16.18 -4.71
CA GLU A 94 -28.68 -17.14 -4.41
C GLU A 94 -28.60 -18.42 -5.27
N ALA A 95 -28.09 -18.31 -6.50
CA ALA A 95 -27.84 -19.43 -7.39
C ALA A 95 -26.70 -20.36 -6.92
N LEU A 96 -25.74 -19.84 -6.14
CA LEU A 96 -24.63 -20.60 -5.55
C LEU A 96 -24.92 -21.11 -4.14
N PHE A 97 -25.77 -20.42 -3.37
CA PHE A 97 -25.95 -20.66 -1.93
C PHE A 97 -26.27 -22.12 -1.59
N GLY A 98 -27.22 -22.74 -2.29
CA GLY A 98 -27.58 -24.17 -2.10
C GLY A 98 -26.52 -25.19 -2.55
N ARG A 99 -25.41 -24.73 -3.11
CA ARG A 99 -24.24 -25.53 -3.54
C ARG A 99 -22.97 -25.18 -2.75
N TRP A 100 -23.05 -24.29 -1.76
CA TRP A 100 -21.88 -23.78 -1.05
C TRP A 100 -21.35 -24.79 0.00
N PRO A 101 -20.03 -25.05 0.06
CA PRO A 101 -19.48 -26.15 0.87
C PRO A 101 -19.14 -25.80 2.32
N ASP A 102 -19.17 -24.51 2.71
CA ASP A 102 -18.79 -24.05 4.04
C ASP A 102 -19.94 -24.04 5.06
N GLU A 103 -19.60 -23.89 6.34
CA GLU A 103 -20.55 -23.74 7.44
C GLU A 103 -21.62 -22.64 7.19
N PRO A 104 -22.91 -22.95 7.38
CA PRO A 104 -24.00 -21.96 7.33
C PRO A 104 -23.92 -20.84 8.38
N SER A 105 -22.99 -20.94 9.35
CA SER A 105 -22.76 -19.97 10.43
C SER A 105 -22.24 -18.61 9.94
N ARG A 106 -21.61 -18.58 8.76
CA ARG A 106 -20.88 -17.44 8.20
C ARG A 106 -21.22 -17.11 6.75
N VAL A 107 -22.20 -17.81 6.17
CA VAL A 107 -22.54 -17.76 4.74
C VAL A 107 -24.00 -17.32 4.60
N PHE A 108 -24.24 -16.28 3.82
CA PHE A 108 -25.55 -15.66 3.66
C PHE A 108 -25.88 -15.42 2.19
N PRO A 109 -27.12 -15.68 1.73
CA PRO A 109 -27.50 -15.51 0.33
C PRO A 109 -27.74 -14.03 0.00
N PHE A 110 -27.45 -13.60 -1.24
CA PHE A 110 -27.94 -12.35 -1.80
C PHE A 110 -28.53 -12.56 -3.21
N ARG A 111 -29.56 -11.78 -3.55
CA ARG A 111 -30.21 -11.83 -4.87
C ARG A 111 -29.53 -10.87 -5.83
N ARG A 112 -28.69 -11.38 -6.75
CA ARG A 112 -27.87 -10.54 -7.64
C ARG A 112 -28.68 -9.48 -8.41
N ASN A 113 -29.90 -9.81 -8.85
CA ASN A 113 -30.72 -8.88 -9.64
C ASN A 113 -31.45 -7.83 -8.78
N GLN A 114 -31.60 -8.05 -7.46
CA GLN A 114 -32.39 -7.21 -6.55
C GLN A 114 -31.84 -7.24 -5.10
N PRO A 115 -30.54 -6.92 -4.86
CA PRO A 115 -29.92 -7.16 -3.55
C PRO A 115 -30.55 -6.33 -2.42
N LYS A 116 -31.17 -5.18 -2.77
CA LYS A 116 -31.91 -4.32 -1.83
C LYS A 116 -33.14 -4.98 -1.18
N VAL A 117 -33.63 -6.10 -1.70
CA VAL A 117 -34.77 -6.83 -1.09
C VAL A 117 -34.41 -7.38 0.29
N ASP A 118 -33.17 -7.82 0.48
CA ASP A 118 -32.70 -8.45 1.72
C ASP A 118 -31.86 -7.49 2.60
N GLU A 119 -31.84 -6.19 2.25
CA GLU A 119 -30.96 -5.16 2.84
C GLU A 119 -31.05 -5.05 4.36
N ARG A 120 -32.26 -5.16 4.93
CA ARG A 120 -32.47 -5.12 6.38
C ARG A 120 -31.75 -6.26 7.09
N GLU A 121 -31.67 -7.43 6.46
CA GLU A 121 -31.01 -8.60 7.03
C GLU A 121 -29.50 -8.52 6.78
N HIS A 122 -29.04 -8.09 5.60
CA HIS A 122 -27.62 -7.82 5.35
C HIS A 122 -27.02 -6.81 6.34
N ARG A 123 -27.69 -5.66 6.57
CA ARG A 123 -27.29 -4.66 7.59
C ARG A 123 -27.13 -5.27 8.99
N LYS A 124 -28.07 -6.14 9.38
CA LYS A 124 -28.05 -6.87 10.66
C LYS A 124 -26.90 -7.88 10.73
N ILE A 125 -26.64 -8.62 9.66
CA ILE A 125 -25.53 -9.58 9.56
C ILE A 125 -24.18 -8.85 9.64
N ILE A 126 -24.01 -7.74 8.91
CA ILE A 126 -22.80 -6.93 8.90
C ILE A 126 -22.54 -6.34 10.28
N SER A 127 -23.54 -5.71 10.91
CA SER A 127 -23.43 -5.22 12.28
C SER A 127 -23.02 -6.33 13.27
N GLN A 128 -23.65 -7.52 13.18
CA GLN A 128 -23.28 -8.68 14.00
C GLN A 128 -21.88 -9.24 13.71
N PHE A 129 -21.32 -9.00 12.53
CA PHE A 129 -19.93 -9.33 12.20
C PHE A 129 -18.97 -8.29 12.78
N CYS A 130 -19.17 -7.01 12.49
CA CYS A 130 -18.33 -5.91 12.97
C CYS A 130 -18.25 -5.85 14.51
N CYS A 131 -19.35 -6.15 15.21
CA CYS A 131 -19.37 -6.24 16.68
C CYS A 131 -18.63 -7.47 17.26
N ARG A 132 -18.28 -8.47 16.44
CA ARG A 132 -17.48 -9.65 16.83
C ARG A 132 -16.00 -9.54 16.43
N LEU A 133 -15.60 -8.48 15.72
CA LEU A 133 -14.20 -8.22 15.41
C LEU A 133 -13.52 -7.62 16.64
N GLU A 134 -12.62 -8.40 17.25
CA GLU A 134 -11.70 -7.90 18.27
C GLU A 134 -10.61 -7.05 17.56
N PRO A 135 -10.25 -5.85 18.07
CA PRO A 135 -9.12 -5.10 17.55
C PRO A 135 -7.81 -5.86 17.81
N ASN A 136 -6.94 -5.94 16.82
CA ASN A 136 -5.78 -6.85 16.82
C ASN A 136 -6.23 -8.32 16.83
N GLY A 137 -6.76 -8.80 15.69
CA GLY A 137 -6.89 -10.23 15.42
C GLY A 137 -5.61 -11.00 15.76
N THR A 138 -5.72 -12.28 16.15
CA THR A 138 -4.72 -13.03 16.95
C THR A 138 -3.28 -13.12 16.42
N GLY A 139 -3.01 -12.70 15.18
CA GLY A 139 -1.67 -12.44 14.66
C GLY A 139 -1.26 -10.98 14.83
N GLY A 140 -0.85 -10.59 16.05
CA GLY A 140 -0.49 -9.20 16.39
C GLY A 140 0.64 -8.57 15.55
N LEU A 141 0.77 -7.24 15.67
CA LEU A 141 1.64 -6.38 14.86
C LEU A 141 2.98 -7.03 14.46
N ARG A 142 3.18 -7.17 13.16
CA ARG A 142 4.36 -7.82 12.56
C ARG A 142 5.60 -6.92 12.70
N PRO A 143 6.64 -7.32 13.43
CA PRO A 143 7.93 -6.62 13.35
C PRO A 143 8.52 -6.91 11.97
N SER A 144 8.48 -5.92 11.08
CA SER A 144 9.16 -6.00 9.79
C SER A 144 10.66 -5.81 10.03
N ALA A 145 11.45 -6.88 10.00
CA ALA A 145 12.90 -6.76 9.98
C ALA A 145 13.32 -6.28 8.59
N LEU A 146 13.25 -4.94 8.41
CA LEU A 146 13.40 -4.19 7.16
C LEU A 146 14.19 -4.96 6.10
N ARG A 147 13.47 -5.45 5.08
CA ARG A 147 14.01 -5.95 3.82
C ARG A 147 14.83 -7.24 3.90
N ASN A 148 14.88 -7.92 5.04
CA ASN A 148 15.53 -9.24 5.16
C ASN A 148 14.65 -10.33 4.53
N VAL A 149 15.22 -11.11 3.60
CA VAL A 149 14.53 -12.16 2.85
C VAL A 149 15.34 -13.47 2.90
N PRO A 150 14.94 -14.51 3.64
CA PRO A 150 15.56 -15.81 3.56
C PRO A 150 15.15 -16.52 2.26
N VAL A 151 16.14 -17.08 1.56
CA VAL A 151 15.99 -17.78 0.29
C VAL A 151 16.35 -19.26 0.52
N PHE A 152 15.34 -20.09 0.70
CA PHE A 152 15.50 -21.52 0.99
C PHE A 152 15.75 -22.29 -0.31
N VAL A 153 16.92 -22.92 -0.41
CA VAL A 153 17.42 -23.66 -1.57
C VAL A 153 18.17 -24.92 -1.12
N GLY A 154 18.26 -25.95 -1.95
CA GLY A 154 19.08 -27.13 -1.70
C GLY A 154 20.45 -27.04 -2.39
N ASP A 155 21.29 -28.05 -2.15
CA ASP A 155 22.70 -28.10 -2.60
C ASP A 155 22.89 -28.47 -4.08
N ALA A 156 21.81 -28.67 -4.85
CA ALA A 156 21.93 -28.98 -6.27
C ALA A 156 22.49 -27.76 -7.05
N PRO A 157 23.47 -27.94 -7.98
CA PRO A 157 24.05 -26.83 -8.72
C PRO A 157 23.03 -25.92 -9.41
N GLU A 158 22.00 -26.51 -10.02
CA GLU A 158 20.93 -25.76 -10.70
C GLU A 158 20.07 -24.95 -9.72
N GLN A 159 19.94 -25.38 -8.46
CA GLN A 159 19.26 -24.61 -7.42
C GLN A 159 20.11 -23.48 -6.87
N GLN A 160 21.44 -23.61 -6.88
CA GLN A 160 22.37 -22.53 -6.50
C GLN A 160 22.46 -21.46 -7.60
N GLU A 161 22.42 -21.84 -8.88
CA GLU A 161 22.28 -20.93 -10.02
C GLU A 161 20.96 -20.14 -9.95
N VAL A 162 19.85 -20.83 -9.66
CA VAL A 162 18.55 -20.17 -9.35
C VAL A 162 18.64 -19.25 -8.14
N ALA A 163 19.40 -19.60 -7.09
CA ALA A 163 19.60 -18.74 -5.94
C ALA A 163 20.28 -17.41 -6.32
N GLU A 164 21.29 -17.45 -7.19
CA GLU A 164 21.99 -16.25 -7.70
C GLU A 164 21.04 -15.33 -8.47
N VAL A 165 20.24 -15.88 -9.38
CA VAL A 165 19.23 -15.12 -10.14
C VAL A 165 18.21 -14.45 -9.23
N LEU A 166 17.76 -15.16 -8.17
CA LEU A 166 16.83 -14.62 -7.18
C LEU A 166 17.47 -13.52 -6.31
N GLU A 167 18.71 -13.73 -5.89
CA GLU A 167 19.48 -12.77 -5.10
C GLU A 167 19.73 -11.46 -5.85
N ASP A 168 20.07 -11.52 -7.14
CA ASP A 168 20.21 -10.35 -8.01
C ASP A 168 18.89 -9.58 -8.15
N ILE A 169 17.77 -10.27 -8.36
CA ILE A 169 16.44 -9.64 -8.50
C ILE A 169 16.03 -8.93 -7.20
N LEU A 170 16.29 -9.56 -6.05
CA LEU A 170 16.00 -9.02 -4.73
C LEU A 170 16.92 -7.83 -4.40
N THR A 171 18.23 -7.98 -4.61
CA THR A 171 19.23 -6.94 -4.33
C THR A 171 19.03 -5.71 -5.23
N ALA A 172 18.64 -5.90 -6.49
CA ALA A 172 18.25 -4.82 -7.40
C ALA A 172 16.99 -4.04 -6.95
N ARG A 173 16.28 -4.51 -5.91
CA ARG A 173 15.19 -3.80 -5.23
C ARG A 173 15.51 -3.48 -3.77
N ALA A 174 16.80 -3.42 -3.44
CA ALA A 174 17.33 -3.16 -2.11
C ALA A 174 16.77 -4.09 -1.02
N TYR A 175 16.38 -5.32 -1.39
CA TYR A 175 16.20 -6.41 -0.44
C TYR A 175 17.56 -6.95 0.01
N ARG A 176 17.58 -7.60 1.16
CA ARG A 176 18.73 -8.27 1.77
C ARG A 176 18.48 -9.77 1.75
N PRO A 177 18.66 -10.43 0.59
CA PRO A 177 18.50 -11.86 0.51
C PRO A 177 19.63 -12.57 1.29
N HIS A 178 19.34 -13.77 1.79
CA HIS A 178 20.35 -14.66 2.36
C HIS A 178 19.93 -16.11 2.13
N ARG A 179 20.83 -16.94 1.59
CA ARG A 179 20.54 -18.37 1.38
C ARG A 179 20.37 -19.09 2.72
N ILE A 180 19.40 -19.98 2.77
CA ILE A 180 19.27 -20.99 3.82
C ILE A 180 19.25 -22.35 3.14
N VAL A 181 20.41 -23.02 3.18
CA VAL A 181 20.51 -24.46 2.93
C VAL A 181 20.03 -25.18 4.19
N LEU A 182 19.15 -26.16 4.02
CA LEU A 182 18.65 -27.00 5.11
C LEU A 182 19.44 -28.32 5.13
N ASP A 183 20.06 -28.64 6.27
CA ASP A 183 20.88 -29.85 6.43
C ASP A 183 19.99 -31.11 6.33
N PRO A 184 20.20 -32.01 5.34
CA PRO A 184 19.41 -33.22 5.17
C PRO A 184 19.45 -34.21 6.36
N SER A 185 20.41 -34.05 7.28
CA SER A 185 20.56 -34.85 8.50
C SER A 185 19.89 -34.23 9.74
N CYS A 186 19.47 -32.97 9.66
CA CYS A 186 18.66 -32.31 10.69
C CYS A 186 17.26 -32.93 10.77
N ASP A 187 16.65 -32.92 11.96
CA ASP A 187 15.23 -33.24 12.15
C ASP A 187 14.40 -31.94 12.12
N PRO A 188 13.79 -31.59 10.97
CA PRO A 188 13.12 -30.31 10.77
C PRO A 188 11.77 -30.19 11.50
N ILE A 189 11.32 -31.23 12.21
CA ILE A 189 10.13 -31.17 13.07
C ILE A 189 10.53 -30.70 14.48
N ASN A 190 11.70 -31.08 14.96
CA ASN A 190 12.17 -30.80 16.31
C ASN A 190 13.22 -29.68 16.38
N ASP A 191 14.05 -29.50 15.35
CA ASP A 191 14.96 -28.36 15.21
C ASP A 191 14.39 -27.32 14.24
N LEU A 192 13.91 -26.22 14.80
CA LEU A 192 13.34 -25.08 14.08
C LEU A 192 14.34 -23.91 13.94
N SER A 193 15.62 -24.11 14.26
CA SER A 193 16.64 -23.04 14.28
C SER A 193 16.79 -22.36 12.91
N ALA A 194 16.89 -23.14 11.84
CA ALA A 194 16.93 -22.67 10.45
C ALA A 194 15.65 -21.93 10.00
N LEU A 195 14.55 -22.03 10.77
CA LEU A 195 13.27 -21.37 10.49
C LEU A 195 13.08 -20.09 11.32
N GLY A 196 14.00 -19.77 12.24
CA GLY A 196 14.05 -18.49 12.94
C GLY A 196 13.94 -17.27 12.00
N PRO A 197 14.71 -17.20 10.89
CA PRO A 197 14.64 -16.10 9.92
C PRO A 197 13.25 -15.89 9.31
N VAL A 198 12.44 -16.94 9.11
CA VAL A 198 11.05 -16.86 8.59
C VAL A 198 10.17 -15.99 9.49
N ARG A 199 10.46 -15.92 10.80
CA ARG A 199 9.71 -15.13 11.78
C ARG A 199 10.15 -13.66 11.86
N ALA A 200 11.34 -13.33 11.35
CA ALA A 200 11.84 -11.96 11.25
C ALA A 200 11.56 -11.33 9.87
N ALA A 201 11.57 -12.16 8.82
CA ALA A 201 11.50 -11.74 7.43
C ALA A 201 10.22 -10.97 7.04
N GLU A 202 10.39 -10.05 6.10
CA GLU A 202 9.30 -9.36 5.40
C GLU A 202 8.50 -10.35 4.54
N PHE A 203 9.21 -11.21 3.81
CA PHE A 203 8.71 -12.40 3.12
C PHE A 203 9.84 -13.42 2.99
N SER A 204 9.51 -14.67 2.70
CA SER A 204 10.48 -15.75 2.44
C SER A 204 10.32 -16.29 1.01
N VAL A 205 11.41 -16.82 0.44
CA VAL A 205 11.42 -17.47 -0.88
C VAL A 205 11.78 -18.93 -0.70
N PHE A 206 11.03 -19.85 -1.31
CA PHE A 206 11.22 -21.30 -1.17
C PHE A 206 11.34 -21.97 -2.53
N CYS A 207 12.51 -22.53 -2.83
CA CYS A 207 12.79 -23.28 -4.07
C CYS A 207 12.61 -24.78 -3.81
N THR A 208 11.45 -25.30 -4.20
CA THR A 208 11.07 -26.72 -4.04
C THR A 208 11.38 -27.53 -5.29
N GLU A 209 11.64 -28.82 -5.11
CA GLU A 209 11.74 -29.78 -6.22
C GLU A 209 10.38 -30.41 -6.55
N SER A 210 10.35 -31.25 -7.59
CA SER A 210 9.18 -32.06 -7.97
C SER A 210 8.86 -33.18 -6.95
N ARG A 211 9.77 -33.47 -6.00
CA ARG A 211 9.56 -34.34 -4.84
C ARG A 211 9.60 -33.51 -3.56
N MET A 212 8.85 -33.93 -2.55
CA MET A 212 8.81 -33.25 -1.24
C MET A 212 10.17 -33.30 -0.54
N THR A 213 10.60 -32.14 -0.04
CA THR A 213 11.89 -31.89 0.63
C THR A 213 11.69 -31.27 2.01
N GLN A 214 12.77 -31.05 2.77
CA GLN A 214 12.74 -30.19 3.95
C GLN A 214 12.28 -28.74 3.63
N ILE A 215 12.49 -28.25 2.39
CA ILE A 215 12.07 -26.92 1.96
C ILE A 215 10.55 -26.83 1.83
N ASP A 216 9.87 -27.91 1.42
CA ASP A 216 8.41 -27.99 1.42
C ASP A 216 7.84 -27.97 2.86
N LEU A 217 8.56 -28.53 3.83
CA LEU A 217 8.19 -28.44 5.25
C LEU A 217 8.45 -27.05 5.82
N ALA A 218 9.58 -26.41 5.48
CA ALA A 218 9.86 -25.02 5.82
C ALA A 218 8.77 -24.06 5.27
N LEU A 219 8.33 -24.30 4.03
CA LEU A 219 7.21 -23.62 3.39
C LEU A 219 5.87 -23.88 4.11
N ALA A 220 5.60 -25.13 4.53
CA ALA A 220 4.41 -25.47 5.30
C ALA A 220 4.39 -24.81 6.69
N ILE A 221 5.55 -24.68 7.33
CA ILE A 221 5.70 -23.96 8.61
C ILE A 221 5.53 -22.45 8.39
N ALA A 222 6.07 -21.88 7.31
CA ALA A 222 5.82 -20.48 6.94
C ALA A 222 4.32 -20.22 6.68
N HIS A 223 3.63 -21.17 6.05
CA HIS A 223 2.18 -21.11 5.82
C HIS A 223 1.39 -21.16 7.13
N ALA A 224 1.75 -22.03 8.07
CA ALA A 224 1.13 -22.11 9.40
C ALA A 224 1.40 -20.84 10.25
N LEU A 225 2.61 -20.27 10.15
CA LEU A 225 2.98 -18.99 10.76
C LEU A 225 2.42 -17.76 10.02
N CYS A 226 1.58 -17.97 9.00
CA CYS A 226 0.95 -16.92 8.20
C CYS A 226 1.95 -15.89 7.64
N ARG A 227 3.09 -16.38 7.11
CA ARG A 227 4.15 -15.58 6.51
C ARG A 227 4.03 -15.53 4.98
N PRO A 228 4.24 -14.35 4.35
CA PRO A 228 4.27 -14.25 2.89
C PRO A 228 5.39 -15.11 2.31
N ALA A 229 5.04 -15.98 1.36
CA ALA A 229 5.93 -17.03 0.87
C ALA A 229 5.90 -17.13 -0.65
N PHE A 230 6.96 -16.66 -1.31
CA PHE A 230 7.17 -16.91 -2.74
C PHE A 230 7.48 -18.39 -2.94
N ARG A 231 6.66 -19.07 -3.74
CA ARG A 231 6.72 -20.53 -3.93
C ARG A 231 7.28 -20.81 -5.31
N ILE A 232 8.52 -21.27 -5.35
CA ILE A 232 9.23 -21.61 -6.58
C ILE A 232 9.30 -23.13 -6.65
N ARG A 233 9.04 -23.70 -7.81
CA ARG A 233 9.10 -25.15 -8.02
C ARG A 233 9.80 -25.50 -9.33
N ARG A 234 10.78 -26.39 -9.24
CA ARG A 234 11.38 -27.01 -10.42
C ARG A 234 10.38 -27.95 -11.06
N ASP A 235 10.12 -27.72 -12.34
CA ASP A 235 9.18 -28.47 -13.16
C ASP A 235 9.78 -28.60 -14.57
N PRO A 236 10.55 -29.67 -14.83
CA PRO A 236 11.25 -29.86 -16.12
C PRO A 236 10.34 -30.03 -17.33
N GLU A 237 9.04 -30.25 -17.13
CA GLU A 237 8.03 -30.36 -18.19
C GLU A 237 7.25 -29.04 -18.38
N HIS A 238 7.61 -27.99 -17.63
CA HIS A 238 6.91 -26.71 -17.66
C HIS A 238 7.11 -25.96 -18.99
N SER A 239 5.99 -25.69 -19.67
CA SER A 239 5.94 -24.67 -20.73
C SER A 239 5.54 -23.32 -20.14
N PRO A 240 6.24 -22.20 -20.46
CA PRO A 240 5.86 -20.85 -20.04
C PRO A 240 4.57 -20.32 -20.71
N LEU A 241 3.91 -21.14 -21.54
CA LEU A 241 2.57 -20.87 -22.10
C LEU A 241 1.42 -21.30 -21.16
N ASN A 242 1.72 -21.91 -20.01
CA ASN A 242 0.69 -22.30 -19.04
C ASN A 242 0.06 -21.08 -18.34
N PRO A 243 -1.25 -21.10 -18.02
CA PRO A 243 -1.95 -19.99 -17.38
C PRO A 243 -1.49 -19.75 -15.93
N GLU A 244 -1.81 -18.56 -15.37
CA GLU A 244 -1.49 -18.17 -14.00
C GLU A 244 -1.94 -19.22 -12.97
N ASP A 245 -0.99 -19.72 -12.16
CA ASP A 245 -1.33 -20.58 -11.03
C ASP A 245 -1.90 -19.73 -9.89
N VAL A 246 -3.21 -19.84 -9.67
CA VAL A 246 -3.96 -19.13 -8.62
C VAL A 246 -3.42 -19.44 -7.21
N LYS A 247 -2.68 -20.54 -7.00
CA LYS A 247 -1.98 -20.86 -5.74
C LYS A 247 -0.62 -20.18 -5.61
N GLY A 248 -0.21 -19.38 -6.60
CA GLY A 248 1.02 -18.60 -6.60
C GLY A 248 2.27 -19.47 -6.62
N TRP A 249 2.31 -20.47 -7.49
CA TRP A 249 3.51 -21.25 -7.82
C TRP A 249 4.19 -20.68 -9.06
N ILE A 250 5.43 -20.23 -8.90
CA ILE A 250 6.31 -19.92 -10.02
C ILE A 250 7.04 -21.22 -10.38
N ARG A 251 6.84 -21.69 -11.61
CA ARG A 251 7.51 -22.87 -12.15
C ARG A 251 8.70 -22.46 -13.01
N TRP A 252 9.71 -23.32 -13.08
CA TRP A 252 10.88 -23.14 -13.91
C TRP A 252 11.42 -24.49 -14.41
N ALA A 253 11.89 -24.52 -15.65
CA ALA A 253 12.68 -25.62 -16.20
C ALA A 253 14.16 -25.21 -16.28
N THR A 254 14.43 -23.95 -16.63
CA THR A 254 15.74 -23.27 -16.63
C THR A 254 15.73 -22.01 -15.76
N PRO A 255 16.88 -21.48 -15.32
CA PRO A 255 16.94 -20.23 -14.54
C PRO A 255 16.41 -19.00 -15.29
N ASP A 256 16.52 -18.96 -16.62
CA ASP A 256 16.00 -17.86 -17.45
C ASP A 256 14.47 -17.77 -17.42
N ASP A 257 13.75 -18.91 -17.38
CA ASP A 257 12.28 -18.95 -17.31
C ASP A 257 11.73 -18.28 -16.05
N LEU A 258 12.49 -18.36 -14.96
CA LEU A 258 12.12 -17.82 -13.65
C LEU A 258 12.15 -16.28 -13.62
N CYS A 259 13.04 -15.69 -14.42
CA CYS A 259 13.47 -14.31 -14.33
C CYS A 259 12.33 -13.29 -14.58
N PRO A 260 11.49 -13.42 -15.63
CA PRO A 260 10.37 -12.50 -15.86
C PRO A 260 9.28 -12.62 -14.79
N THR A 261 8.87 -13.84 -14.46
CA THR A 261 7.73 -14.13 -13.57
C THR A 261 8.03 -13.74 -12.11
N PHE A 262 9.24 -14.04 -11.63
CA PHE A 262 9.65 -13.62 -10.28
C PHE A 262 9.83 -12.10 -10.19
N ARG A 263 10.43 -11.45 -11.20
CA ARG A 263 10.46 -9.97 -11.26
C ARG A 263 9.06 -9.38 -11.23
N ALA A 264 8.12 -9.92 -12.01
CA ALA A 264 6.73 -9.45 -12.03
C ALA A 264 6.03 -9.61 -10.67
N GLN A 265 6.16 -10.75 -9.99
CA GLN A 265 5.55 -10.95 -8.67
C GLN A 265 6.22 -10.12 -7.57
N VAL A 266 7.55 -9.94 -7.60
CA VAL A 266 8.27 -9.03 -6.67
C VAL A 266 7.89 -7.56 -6.93
N ASN A 267 7.64 -7.17 -8.18
CA ASN A 267 7.02 -5.87 -8.47
C ASN A 267 5.65 -5.78 -7.81
N SER A 268 4.76 -6.74 -8.08
CA SER A 268 3.37 -6.79 -7.61
C SER A 268 3.28 -6.76 -6.07
N TYR A 269 4.22 -7.43 -5.38
CA TYR A 269 4.37 -7.39 -3.93
C TYR A 269 4.65 -5.97 -3.39
N GLY A 270 5.40 -5.15 -4.12
CA GLY A 270 5.70 -3.77 -3.74
C GLY A 270 4.50 -2.81 -3.80
N PHE A 271 3.42 -3.16 -4.50
CA PHE A 271 2.22 -2.32 -4.56
C PHE A 271 1.37 -2.45 -3.29
N GLY A 272 0.69 -1.36 -2.93
CA GLY A 272 -0.38 -1.37 -1.94
C GLY A 272 -1.66 -2.06 -2.41
N PHE A 273 -2.67 -1.97 -1.55
CA PHE A 273 -4.06 -2.36 -1.79
C PHE A 273 -4.90 -1.12 -2.18
N LEU A 274 -6.23 -1.23 -2.18
CA LEU A 274 -7.13 -0.09 -2.09
C LEU A 274 -7.79 -0.05 -0.72
N GLU A 275 -7.88 1.16 -0.18
CA GLU A 275 -8.98 1.48 0.73
C GLU A 275 -10.25 1.68 -0.10
N THR A 276 -11.30 0.95 0.25
CA THR A 276 -12.58 1.01 -0.47
C THR A 276 -13.44 2.07 0.21
N VAL A 277 -13.18 3.33 -0.14
CA VAL A 277 -13.64 4.53 0.58
C VAL A 277 -15.17 4.62 0.66
N LEU A 278 -15.71 4.19 1.80
CA LEU A 278 -16.89 4.77 2.45
C LEU A 278 -16.71 4.68 3.98
N LYS A 279 -16.26 5.79 4.59
CA LYS A 279 -16.31 6.20 6.02
C LYS A 279 -15.42 5.50 7.10
N GLU A 280 -14.74 6.38 7.85
CA GLU A 280 -13.98 6.20 9.10
C GLU A 280 -14.85 6.50 10.35
N GLU A 281 -14.47 6.27 11.62
CA GLU A 281 -13.16 6.26 12.36
C GLU A 281 -12.92 4.90 13.12
N ASN A 282 -12.15 4.67 14.21
CA ASN A 282 -11.22 5.46 15.07
C ASN A 282 -9.97 4.60 15.54
N THR A 283 -9.58 4.54 16.82
CA THR A 283 -8.24 4.11 17.36
C THR A 283 -8.33 3.04 18.50
N GLN A 284 -7.34 2.51 19.26
CA GLN A 284 -5.89 2.73 19.59
C GLN A 284 -5.11 1.38 19.83
N ASP A 285 -3.83 1.45 20.27
CA ASP A 285 -2.96 0.44 20.97
C ASP A 285 -2.39 -0.80 20.23
N LEU A 286 -1.15 -1.34 20.41
CA LEU A 286 0.16 -1.06 21.11
C LEU A 286 1.20 -2.14 20.61
N ALA A 287 2.55 -2.13 20.71
CA ALA A 287 3.65 -1.16 20.98
C ALA A 287 5.05 -1.76 20.62
N GLY A 288 5.97 -1.00 19.98
CA GLY A 288 7.40 -1.34 19.73
C GLY A 288 7.67 -2.42 18.66
N GLU A 289 8.81 -2.52 17.97
CA GLU A 289 10.00 -1.67 17.82
C GLU A 289 10.52 -1.82 16.36
N ILE A 290 11.37 -0.96 15.79
CA ILE A 290 12.07 0.23 16.34
C ILE A 290 11.36 1.50 15.83
N ALA A 291 11.43 2.59 16.60
CA ALA A 291 10.76 3.84 16.25
C ALA A 291 11.47 4.62 15.13
N GLU A 292 10.97 4.50 13.90
CA GLU A 292 10.79 5.70 13.08
C GLU A 292 9.85 6.66 13.85
N PRO A 293 10.12 7.97 13.87
CA PRO A 293 9.32 8.88 14.69
C PRO A 293 7.87 8.93 14.20
N GLU A 294 6.96 9.02 15.16
CA GLU A 294 5.51 9.06 14.94
C GLU A 294 5.03 10.50 15.08
N TRP A 295 4.30 10.99 14.06
CA TRP A 295 3.68 12.32 14.07
C TRP A 295 2.32 12.27 14.77
N ASP A 296 2.04 13.31 15.55
CA ASP A 296 0.80 13.50 16.29
C ASP A 296 -0.07 14.53 15.55
N PRO A 297 -1.21 14.15 14.94
CA PRO A 297 -2.12 15.08 14.28
C PRO A 297 -2.72 16.13 15.22
N GLY A 298 -2.67 15.91 16.54
CA GLY A 298 -2.99 16.89 17.58
C GLY A 298 -1.95 18.00 17.72
N ASP A 299 -0.71 17.78 17.26
CA ASP A 299 0.28 18.85 17.02
C ASP A 299 0.69 18.93 15.54
N PRO A 300 -0.09 19.65 14.70
CA PRO A 300 0.27 19.96 13.32
C PRO A 300 1.61 20.67 13.12
N ARG A 301 2.19 21.29 14.15
CA ARG A 301 3.49 21.98 14.04
C ARG A 301 4.65 21.01 14.17
N SER A 302 4.48 19.91 14.92
CA SER A 302 5.50 18.85 15.04
C SER A 302 5.83 18.18 13.70
N LEU A 303 4.92 18.25 12.70
CA LEU A 303 5.15 17.80 11.33
C LEU A 303 6.42 18.39 10.69
N VAL A 304 6.87 19.58 11.11
CA VAL A 304 8.12 20.21 10.61
C VAL A 304 9.39 19.39 10.93
N HIS A 305 9.31 18.37 11.79
CA HIS A 305 10.40 17.44 12.11
C HIS A 305 10.57 16.33 11.06
N PHE A 306 9.56 16.17 10.20
CA PHE A 306 9.52 15.21 9.10
C PHE A 306 9.98 15.82 7.78
N VAL A 307 10.02 17.16 7.71
CA VAL A 307 10.72 17.94 6.69
C VAL A 307 12.24 17.83 6.93
N ARG A 308 12.83 16.68 6.59
CA ARG A 308 14.22 16.30 6.93
C ARG A 308 15.24 16.77 5.89
N VAL A 309 15.44 18.09 5.79
CA VAL A 309 16.33 18.76 4.80
C VAL A 309 17.76 18.22 4.68
N GLY A 310 18.28 17.54 5.71
CA GLY A 310 19.62 16.97 5.74
C GLY A 310 19.75 15.51 5.31
N ASP A 311 18.69 14.85 4.82
CA ASP A 311 18.78 13.46 4.36
C ASP A 311 19.65 13.35 3.09
N PRO A 312 20.68 12.46 3.05
CA PRO A 312 21.52 12.27 1.87
C PRO A 312 20.78 11.98 0.56
N HIS A 313 19.58 11.39 0.60
CA HIS A 313 18.84 11.03 -0.63
C HIS A 313 18.22 12.25 -1.31
N LEU A 314 17.84 13.28 -0.54
CA LEU A 314 17.45 14.59 -1.09
C LEU A 314 18.57 15.20 -1.93
N ARG A 315 19.84 14.95 -1.58
CA ARG A 315 20.98 15.49 -2.34
C ARG A 315 21.01 14.97 -3.77
N THR A 316 20.71 13.69 -3.99
CA THR A 316 20.62 13.10 -5.34
C THR A 316 19.59 13.83 -6.19
N ASP A 317 18.42 14.13 -5.61
CA ASP A 317 17.34 14.85 -6.28
C ASP A 317 17.69 16.33 -6.53
N LEU A 318 18.24 17.01 -5.52
CA LEU A 318 18.67 18.41 -5.61
C LEU A 318 19.79 18.61 -6.62
N ASP A 319 20.79 17.73 -6.65
CA ASP A 319 21.89 17.80 -7.62
C ASP A 319 21.37 17.46 -9.04
N ALA A 320 20.37 16.58 -9.20
CA ALA A 320 19.68 16.36 -10.48
C ALA A 320 18.87 17.58 -10.96
N ILE A 321 18.15 18.26 -10.06
CA ILE A 321 17.42 19.52 -10.35
C ILE A 321 18.41 20.63 -10.74
N ARG A 322 19.46 20.84 -9.94
CA ARG A 322 20.53 21.81 -10.21
C ARG A 322 21.18 21.57 -11.57
N ASN A 323 21.44 20.32 -11.93
CA ASN A 323 22.04 19.96 -13.21
C ASN A 323 21.14 20.28 -14.42
N ARG A 324 19.80 20.19 -14.29
CA ARG A 324 18.87 20.59 -15.37
C ARG A 324 18.79 22.10 -15.58
N PHE A 325 18.81 22.89 -14.51
CA PHE A 325 18.89 24.35 -14.59
C PHE A 325 20.31 24.87 -14.89
N GLY A 326 21.33 24.04 -14.67
CA GLY A 326 22.73 24.36 -14.89
C GLY A 326 23.16 25.65 -14.18
N ARG A 327 23.74 26.59 -14.94
CA ARG A 327 24.19 27.89 -14.40
C ARG A 327 23.04 28.82 -14.00
N GLY A 328 21.80 28.56 -14.42
CA GLY A 328 20.63 29.38 -14.08
C GLY A 328 20.06 29.10 -12.68
N PHE A 329 20.41 27.99 -12.03
CA PHE A 329 19.84 27.63 -10.72
C PHE A 329 19.99 28.73 -9.64
N PRO A 330 21.17 29.36 -9.43
CA PRO A 330 21.32 30.41 -8.43
C PRO A 330 20.53 31.69 -8.76
N GLU A 331 20.32 31.97 -10.04
CA GLU A 331 19.53 33.11 -10.50
C GLU A 331 18.03 32.90 -10.24
N LEU A 332 17.51 31.69 -10.49
CA LEU A 332 16.12 31.34 -10.16
C LEU A 332 15.83 31.47 -8.66
N VAL A 333 16.75 31.04 -7.81
CA VAL A 333 16.65 31.20 -6.35
C VAL A 333 16.72 32.69 -5.97
N ALA A 334 17.71 33.43 -6.45
CA ALA A 334 17.88 34.85 -6.13
C ALA A 334 16.73 35.75 -6.63
N LEU A 335 16.06 35.37 -7.71
CA LEU A 335 14.88 36.05 -8.27
C LEU A 335 13.54 35.56 -7.67
N GLY A 336 13.55 34.66 -6.67
CA GLY A 336 12.34 34.15 -6.02
C GLY A 336 11.42 33.37 -6.97
N ARG A 337 11.97 32.64 -7.94
CA ARG A 337 11.23 31.94 -9.01
C ARG A 337 10.62 30.61 -8.52
N HIS A 338 9.89 30.67 -7.41
CA HIS A 338 9.45 29.49 -6.65
C HIS A 338 8.57 28.55 -7.49
N ARG A 339 7.79 29.07 -8.47
CA ARG A 339 7.00 28.25 -9.40
C ARG A 339 7.87 27.31 -10.25
N GLU A 340 8.99 27.79 -10.80
CA GLU A 340 9.88 26.98 -11.63
C GLU A 340 10.66 25.95 -10.80
N LEU A 341 11.16 26.36 -9.62
CA LEU A 341 11.81 25.47 -8.67
C LEU A 341 10.86 24.35 -8.21
N CYS A 342 9.61 24.71 -7.88
CA CYS A 342 8.56 23.79 -7.49
C CYS A 342 8.20 22.79 -8.61
N GLY A 343 8.04 23.28 -9.85
CA GLY A 343 7.76 22.42 -11.00
C GLY A 343 8.87 21.40 -11.29
N GLU A 344 10.14 21.78 -11.20
CA GLU A 344 11.24 20.82 -11.42
C GLU A 344 11.52 19.91 -10.21
N ALA A 345 11.12 20.27 -8.98
CA ALA A 345 11.08 19.31 -7.87
C ALA A 345 9.95 18.29 -8.03
N TYR A 346 8.76 18.74 -8.46
CA TYR A 346 7.66 17.85 -8.80
C TYR A 346 8.06 16.85 -9.90
N GLU A 347 8.55 17.37 -11.03
CA GLU A 347 9.01 16.54 -12.14
C GLU A 347 10.27 15.72 -11.79
N GLN A 348 11.08 16.10 -10.78
CA GLN A 348 12.16 15.24 -10.28
C GLN A 348 11.58 13.98 -9.63
N ILE A 349 10.68 14.14 -8.65
CA ILE A 349 10.09 13.01 -7.94
C ILE A 349 9.24 12.14 -8.86
N ARG A 350 8.50 12.74 -9.80
CA ARG A 350 7.74 12.00 -10.81
C ARG A 350 8.60 11.08 -11.69
N ARG A 351 9.85 11.46 -11.98
CA ARG A 351 10.79 10.65 -12.79
C ARG A 351 11.23 9.36 -12.09
N HIS A 352 11.13 9.27 -10.75
CA HIS A 352 11.39 8.03 -10.02
C HIS A 352 10.29 6.96 -10.21
N ASN A 353 9.09 7.37 -10.64
CA ASN A 353 7.98 6.46 -10.94
C ASN A 353 7.56 5.54 -9.75
N TRP A 354 7.73 6.07 -8.54
CA TRP A 354 7.40 5.43 -7.26
C TRP A 354 5.92 5.08 -7.10
N LEU A 355 5.58 4.26 -6.11
CA LEU A 355 4.24 3.75 -5.84
C LEU A 355 3.55 4.55 -4.73
N TYR A 356 2.21 4.59 -4.76
CA TYR A 356 1.45 4.94 -3.57
C TYR A 356 1.39 3.73 -2.62
N ASP A 357 1.65 3.95 -1.34
CA ASP A 357 1.63 2.94 -0.29
C ASP A 357 0.95 3.49 0.97
N PHE A 358 0.49 2.60 1.84
CA PHE A 358 -0.28 2.93 3.03
C PHE A 358 0.61 3.44 4.16
N GLU A 359 -0.01 3.95 5.21
CA GLU A 359 0.70 4.33 6.43
C GLU A 359 1.37 3.10 7.06
N PRO A 360 2.65 3.17 7.47
CA PRO A 360 3.27 2.09 8.21
C PRO A 360 2.51 1.92 9.52
N GLY A 361 2.05 0.70 9.81
CA GLY A 361 1.22 0.42 10.99
C GLY A 361 1.80 1.02 12.27
N SER A 362 1.08 1.98 12.85
CA SER A 362 1.43 2.67 14.08
C SER A 362 0.81 1.94 15.27
N PRO A 363 1.57 1.65 16.35
CA PRO A 363 1.01 1.07 17.56
C PRO A 363 0.07 2.02 18.32
N ASP A 364 0.33 3.32 18.24
CA ASP A 364 -0.61 4.35 18.65
C ASP A 364 -1.33 4.83 17.39
N TYR A 365 -2.53 4.31 17.14
CA TYR A 365 -3.35 4.70 15.97
C TYR A 365 -3.79 6.18 16.02
N SER A 366 -3.59 6.91 17.12
CA SER A 366 -3.74 8.37 17.13
C SER A 366 -2.54 9.10 16.51
N ARG A 367 -1.50 8.36 16.10
CA ARG A 367 -0.27 8.85 15.45
C ARG A 367 -0.05 8.20 14.09
N GLN A 368 0.56 8.95 13.19
CA GLN A 368 0.94 8.51 11.86
C GLN A 368 2.46 8.37 11.76
N ARG A 369 2.93 7.24 11.21
CA ARG A 369 4.35 7.05 10.87
C ARG A 369 4.64 7.73 9.54
N ILE A 370 5.69 8.56 9.51
CA ILE A 370 6.13 9.27 8.30
C ILE A 370 7.58 8.89 8.00
N ARG A 371 7.73 8.20 6.86
CA ARG A 371 8.96 7.64 6.30
C ARG A 371 9.99 8.76 6.06
N ALA A 372 11.28 8.48 6.24
CA ALA A 372 12.31 9.45 5.83
C ALA A 372 12.43 9.51 4.28
N PRO A 373 13.07 10.55 3.73
CA PRO A 373 13.48 10.54 2.32
C PRO A 373 14.30 9.30 1.94
N ARG A 374 15.23 8.84 2.79
CA ARG A 374 15.93 7.55 2.61
C ARG A 374 15.00 6.33 2.50
N ASP A 375 13.89 6.33 3.23
CA ASP A 375 13.00 5.17 3.37
C ASP A 375 11.97 5.17 2.22
N VAL A 376 11.52 6.34 1.77
CA VAL A 376 10.75 6.51 0.53
C VAL A 376 11.59 6.12 -0.69
N HIS A 377 12.85 6.56 -0.76
CA HIS A 377 13.80 6.15 -1.83
C HIS A 377 14.02 4.64 -1.83
N ALA A 378 14.31 4.04 -0.68
CA ALA A 378 14.55 2.59 -0.57
C ALA A 378 13.30 1.75 -0.87
N ASN A 379 12.13 2.17 -0.39
CA ASN A 379 10.85 1.49 -0.62
C ASN A 379 10.26 1.75 -2.00
N GLN A 380 10.78 2.76 -2.72
CA GLN A 380 10.24 3.23 -3.99
C GLN A 380 8.75 3.59 -3.88
N ALA A 381 8.29 4.00 -2.69
CA ALA A 381 6.88 4.12 -2.34
C ALA A 381 6.65 4.99 -1.09
N GLY A 382 5.43 5.54 -0.94
CA GLY A 382 5.02 6.33 0.22
C GLY A 382 3.56 6.79 0.20
N THR A 383 3.14 7.43 1.29
CA THR A 383 1.82 8.07 1.48
C THR A 383 1.80 9.50 0.96
N CYS A 384 0.62 10.13 0.94
CA CYS A 384 0.48 11.56 0.63
C CYS A 384 1.33 12.44 1.57
N LEU A 385 1.42 12.09 2.87
CA LEU A 385 2.16 12.87 3.85
C LEU A 385 3.68 12.63 3.79
N ASP A 386 4.11 11.41 3.45
CA ASP A 386 5.52 11.11 3.13
C ASP A 386 6.00 11.98 1.96
N PHE A 387 5.23 12.01 0.86
CA PHE A 387 5.54 12.85 -0.30
C PHE A 387 5.44 14.35 0.03
N ALA A 388 4.46 14.79 0.82
CA ALA A 388 4.36 16.18 1.23
C ALA A 388 5.59 16.66 2.04
N CYS A 389 6.06 15.85 2.99
CA CYS A 389 7.27 16.14 3.77
C CYS A 389 8.54 16.10 2.91
N LEU A 390 8.62 15.18 1.94
CA LEU A 390 9.70 15.11 0.96
C LEU A 390 9.76 16.37 0.09
N PHE A 391 8.62 16.78 -0.48
CA PHE A 391 8.54 17.99 -1.31
C PHE A 391 8.89 19.25 -0.52
N ALA A 392 8.37 19.39 0.71
CA ALA A 392 8.75 20.48 1.60
C ALA A 392 10.27 20.52 1.84
N ALA A 393 10.92 19.36 2.01
CA ALA A 393 12.36 19.30 2.27
C ALA A 393 13.22 19.59 1.02
N LEU A 394 12.72 19.28 -0.19
CA LEU A 394 13.33 19.72 -1.45
C LEU A 394 13.19 21.24 -1.62
N LEU A 395 11.98 21.77 -1.49
CA LEU A 395 11.67 23.20 -1.65
C LEU A 395 12.46 24.07 -0.66
N GLU A 396 12.61 23.63 0.59
CA GLU A 396 13.40 24.37 1.60
C GLU A 396 14.89 24.40 1.25
N ASN A 397 15.45 23.29 0.75
CA ASN A 397 16.82 23.25 0.21
C ASN A 397 17.04 24.14 -1.03
N MET A 398 15.96 24.56 -1.69
CA MET A 398 15.96 25.52 -2.80
C MET A 398 15.52 26.93 -2.39
N GLN A 399 15.31 27.18 -1.08
CA GLN A 399 14.82 28.44 -0.52
C GLN A 399 13.46 28.90 -1.07
N ALA A 400 12.63 27.97 -1.53
CA ALA A 400 11.35 28.22 -2.18
C ALA A 400 10.15 28.11 -1.21
N ASP A 401 10.23 28.83 -0.07
CA ASP A 401 9.17 29.06 0.94
C ASP A 401 8.07 27.98 1.05
N PRO A 402 8.39 26.74 1.49
CA PRO A 402 7.46 25.63 1.42
C PRO A 402 6.31 25.68 2.43
N VAL A 403 5.18 25.11 2.00
CA VAL A 403 4.04 24.75 2.84
C VAL A 403 3.65 23.28 2.67
N VAL A 404 3.06 22.71 3.73
CA VAL A 404 2.25 21.48 3.66
C VAL A 404 0.82 21.84 4.06
N VAL A 405 -0.16 21.35 3.32
CA VAL A 405 -1.59 21.60 3.54
C VAL A 405 -2.29 20.27 3.76
N HIS A 406 -2.86 20.11 4.94
CA HIS A 406 -3.62 18.93 5.32
C HIS A 406 -5.11 19.23 5.22
N VAL A 407 -5.82 18.50 4.38
CA VAL A 407 -7.28 18.56 4.25
C VAL A 407 -7.94 17.35 4.92
N LEU A 408 -9.23 17.50 5.23
CA LEU A 408 -10.08 16.46 5.80
C LEU A 408 -11.36 16.34 4.97
N PHE A 409 -11.70 15.13 4.56
CA PHE A 409 -12.93 14.81 3.84
C PHE A 409 -14.07 14.57 4.83
N THR A 410 -14.96 15.53 5.01
CA THR A 410 -16.06 15.52 5.99
C THR A 410 -17.12 14.46 5.73
N GLU A 411 -17.18 13.90 4.53
CA GLU A 411 -18.07 12.80 4.18
C GLU A 411 -17.45 11.42 4.44
N THR A 412 -16.13 11.32 4.68
CA THR A 412 -15.43 10.03 4.86
C THR A 412 -14.56 9.95 6.12
N GLY A 413 -14.13 11.08 6.70
CA GLY A 413 -13.04 11.17 7.68
C GLY A 413 -11.74 11.62 7.02
N ALA A 414 -11.35 10.90 5.96
CA ALA A 414 -10.03 10.84 5.36
C ALA A 414 -9.19 12.13 5.41
N ALA A 415 -7.96 11.95 5.88
CA ALA A 415 -6.87 12.91 5.75
C ALA A 415 -6.25 12.86 4.34
N HIS A 416 -5.80 14.01 3.83
CA HIS A 416 -4.95 14.06 2.65
C HIS A 416 -4.00 15.26 2.66
N ALA A 417 -2.80 15.09 2.10
CA ALA A 417 -1.71 16.05 2.18
C ALA A 417 -1.29 16.61 0.81
N LEU A 418 -1.57 17.90 0.60
CA LEU A 418 -1.02 18.71 -0.48
C LEU A 418 0.31 19.34 -0.03
N ALA A 419 1.18 19.63 -1.00
CA ALA A 419 2.40 20.41 -0.77
C ALA A 419 2.49 21.59 -1.75
N GLY A 420 3.41 22.50 -1.50
CA GLY A 420 3.54 23.70 -2.31
C GLY A 420 4.48 24.75 -1.72
N CYS A 421 4.38 25.97 -2.24
CA CYS A 421 5.20 27.11 -1.85
C CYS A 421 4.44 28.43 -1.92
N TRP A 422 4.84 29.40 -1.11
CA TRP A 422 4.50 30.80 -1.36
C TRP A 422 5.19 31.26 -2.66
N THR A 423 4.44 31.86 -3.57
CA THR A 423 4.93 32.25 -4.93
C THR A 423 5.50 33.66 -4.99
N SER A 424 5.18 34.47 -3.99
CA SER A 424 5.53 35.88 -3.94
C SER A 424 6.14 36.19 -2.58
N ASN A 425 7.19 37.00 -2.58
CA ASN A 425 7.87 37.47 -1.37
C ASN A 425 7.04 38.57 -0.65
N ARG A 426 5.73 38.36 -0.56
CA ARG A 426 4.78 39.25 0.09
C ARG A 426 4.97 39.09 1.59
N SER A 427 5.11 40.22 2.30
CA SER A 427 5.19 40.24 3.76
C SER A 427 4.06 39.39 4.37
N ARG A 428 4.42 38.24 4.97
CA ARG A 428 3.54 37.17 5.46
C ARG A 428 2.15 37.71 5.83
N GLY A 429 1.16 37.40 4.99
CA GLY A 429 -0.13 38.08 4.97
C GLY A 429 -0.99 37.82 6.19
N ALA A 430 -2.28 38.19 6.11
CA ALA A 430 -3.24 37.74 7.09
C ALA A 430 -3.17 36.20 7.20
N PRO A 431 -3.05 35.62 8.41
CA PRO A 431 -2.86 34.19 8.56
C PRO A 431 -4.06 33.43 8.00
N ILE A 432 -3.80 32.40 7.21
CA ILE A 432 -4.83 31.50 6.66
C ILE A 432 -5.57 30.85 7.84
N ARG A 433 -6.84 31.24 8.07
CA ARG A 433 -7.66 30.75 9.20
C ARG A 433 -8.61 29.63 8.81
N GLY A 434 -8.78 29.38 7.53
CA GLY A 434 -9.65 28.34 7.01
C GLY A 434 -9.56 28.19 5.49
N LEU A 435 -10.35 27.24 4.97
CA LEU A 435 -10.35 26.86 3.55
C LEU A 435 -10.68 28.02 2.60
N ALA A 436 -11.49 29.00 3.04
CA ALA A 436 -11.81 30.19 2.23
C ALA A 436 -10.60 31.10 1.98
N ASP A 437 -9.78 31.36 3.02
CA ASP A 437 -8.54 32.13 2.89
C ASP A 437 -7.54 31.38 2.00
N LEU A 438 -7.49 30.05 2.13
CA LEU A 438 -6.61 29.19 1.35
C LEU A 438 -6.98 29.18 -0.15
N ARG A 439 -8.25 28.94 -0.49
CA ARG A 439 -8.78 29.03 -1.86
C ARG A 439 -8.46 30.40 -2.46
N LYS A 440 -8.62 31.47 -1.68
CA LYS A 440 -8.29 32.84 -2.12
C LYS A 440 -6.80 33.00 -2.44
N ALA A 441 -5.89 32.59 -1.55
CA ALA A 441 -4.45 32.68 -1.77
C ALA A 441 -3.99 31.89 -3.01
N VAL A 442 -4.62 30.74 -3.29
CA VAL A 442 -4.35 29.94 -4.50
C VAL A 442 -4.93 30.59 -5.77
N ALA A 443 -6.13 31.18 -5.69
CA ALA A 443 -6.75 31.88 -6.82
C ALA A 443 -6.04 33.20 -7.19
N GLU A 444 -5.55 33.94 -6.21
CA GLU A 444 -4.73 35.15 -6.41
C GLU A 444 -3.28 34.81 -6.84
N ASN A 445 -2.92 33.52 -6.91
CA ASN A 445 -1.59 33.00 -7.19
C ASN A 445 -0.53 33.54 -6.20
N GLU A 446 -0.88 33.76 -4.94
CA GLU A 446 0.03 34.06 -3.83
C GLU A 446 0.58 32.79 -3.17
N LEU A 447 -0.19 31.70 -3.26
CA LEU A 447 0.21 30.35 -2.87
C LEU A 447 0.06 29.39 -4.06
N LEU A 448 1.06 28.55 -4.29
CA LEU A 448 1.03 27.47 -5.26
C LEU A 448 0.98 26.14 -4.52
N LEU A 449 -0.05 25.35 -4.77
CA LEU A 449 -0.23 23.99 -4.24
C LEU A 449 -0.35 23.00 -5.39
N PHE A 450 0.06 21.76 -5.14
CA PHE A 450 -0.05 20.64 -6.08
C PHE A 450 -0.37 19.34 -5.36
N GLU A 451 -1.01 18.43 -6.09
CA GLU A 451 -1.33 17.08 -5.65
C GLU A 451 -0.06 16.21 -5.53
N THR A 452 0.33 15.89 -4.30
CA THR A 452 1.60 15.21 -3.98
C THR A 452 1.62 13.79 -4.51
N THR A 453 0.49 13.09 -4.43
CA THR A 453 0.38 11.70 -4.88
C THR A 453 0.33 11.59 -6.39
N GLY A 454 0.15 12.70 -7.11
CA GLY A 454 0.20 12.76 -8.57
C GLY A 454 1.53 12.27 -9.15
N THR A 455 2.64 12.37 -8.39
CA THR A 455 3.95 11.80 -8.80
C THR A 455 4.06 10.29 -8.59
N ALA A 456 3.14 9.69 -7.84
CA ALA A 456 3.15 8.28 -7.50
C ALA A 456 2.18 7.48 -8.38
N ARG A 457 2.54 6.24 -8.70
CA ARG A 457 1.69 5.27 -9.39
C ARG A 457 0.64 4.74 -8.42
N THR A 458 -0.62 4.92 -8.80
CA THR A 458 -1.80 4.30 -8.18
C THR A 458 -2.79 3.95 -9.28
N SER A 459 -3.50 2.83 -9.13
CA SER A 459 -4.53 2.40 -10.09
C SER A 459 -5.88 3.10 -9.89
N VAL A 460 -6.03 3.85 -8.79
CA VAL A 460 -7.25 4.59 -8.44
C VAL A 460 -6.90 6.01 -8.03
N SER A 461 -7.84 6.91 -8.27
CA SER A 461 -7.87 8.27 -7.74
C SER A 461 -7.60 8.32 -6.23
N VAL A 462 -6.48 8.91 -5.82
CA VAL A 462 -6.37 9.45 -4.45
C VAL A 462 -7.06 10.83 -4.48
N ALA A 463 -7.74 11.20 -3.39
CA ALA A 463 -8.37 12.50 -3.18
C ALA A 463 -9.43 12.99 -4.22
N GLY A 464 -9.77 12.21 -5.26
CA GLY A 464 -10.74 12.57 -6.30
C GLY A 464 -10.15 13.07 -7.62
N GLU A 465 -8.83 12.95 -7.83
CA GLU A 465 -8.19 13.14 -9.13
C GLU A 465 -8.81 12.29 -10.25
N ASN A 466 -9.12 12.89 -11.41
CA ASN A 466 -9.57 12.14 -12.60
C ASN A 466 -8.40 11.45 -13.34
N ARG A 467 -7.82 10.40 -12.74
CA ARG A 467 -6.79 9.56 -13.38
C ARG A 467 -7.39 8.45 -14.24
N CYS A 468 -6.81 8.20 -15.41
CA CYS A 468 -7.18 7.08 -16.27
C CYS A 468 -6.07 6.00 -16.26
N GLY A 469 -6.20 5.03 -15.37
CA GLY A 469 -5.20 3.97 -15.14
C GLY A 469 -3.97 4.45 -14.35
N ALA A 470 -2.94 3.60 -14.26
CA ALA A 470 -1.79 3.76 -13.37
C ALA A 470 -0.73 4.79 -13.84
N GLN A 471 -1.19 5.97 -14.28
CA GLN A 471 -0.37 7.07 -14.78
C GLN A 471 -0.10 8.12 -13.69
N THR A 472 1.03 8.83 -13.81
CA THR A 472 1.38 9.99 -12.99
C THR A 472 0.92 11.28 -13.65
N LEU A 473 0.48 12.26 -12.86
CA LEU A 473 0.12 13.60 -13.34
C LEU A 473 1.37 14.41 -13.64
N SER A 474 1.35 15.28 -14.66
CA SER A 474 2.34 16.36 -14.79
C SER A 474 2.09 17.48 -13.77
N PHE A 475 3.09 18.32 -13.51
CA PHE A 475 2.99 19.41 -12.53
C PHE A 475 1.74 20.30 -12.69
N GLU A 476 1.41 20.71 -13.92
CA GLU A 476 0.24 21.56 -14.18
C GLU A 476 -1.08 20.82 -13.92
N GLN A 477 -1.15 19.51 -14.19
CA GLN A 477 -2.30 18.68 -13.86
C GLN A 477 -2.45 18.51 -12.34
N ALA A 478 -1.35 18.32 -11.62
CA ALA A 478 -1.36 18.19 -10.17
C ALA A 478 -1.71 19.52 -9.46
N ALA A 479 -1.29 20.66 -10.01
CA ALA A 479 -1.75 21.98 -9.58
C ALA A 479 -3.20 22.25 -9.97
N GLY A 480 -3.73 21.62 -11.03
CA GLY A 480 -5.16 21.60 -11.35
C GLY A 480 -5.94 20.80 -10.29
N ALA A 481 -5.56 19.54 -10.07
CA ALA A 481 -6.17 18.63 -9.10
C ALA A 481 -6.18 19.22 -7.68
N ALA A 482 -5.11 19.89 -7.24
CA ALA A 482 -5.08 20.57 -5.95
C ALA A 482 -6.15 21.67 -5.81
N ARG A 483 -6.49 22.39 -6.89
CA ARG A 483 -7.60 23.38 -6.89
C ARG A 483 -8.95 22.69 -6.87
N GLU A 484 -9.15 21.69 -7.73
CA GLU A 484 -10.40 20.91 -7.79
C GLU A 484 -10.71 20.24 -6.44
N LEU A 485 -9.70 19.65 -5.80
CA LEU A 485 -9.76 19.12 -4.44
C LEU A 485 -10.15 20.20 -3.42
N LEU A 486 -9.46 21.34 -3.44
CA LEU A 486 -9.75 22.40 -2.47
C LEU A 486 -11.15 22.99 -2.64
N ASP A 487 -11.71 23.00 -3.85
CA ASP A 487 -13.07 23.52 -4.15
C ASP A 487 -14.21 22.52 -3.88
N ARG A 488 -13.91 21.24 -3.57
CA ARG A 488 -14.90 20.26 -3.13
C ARG A 488 -15.74 20.75 -1.94
N ARG A 489 -16.98 20.26 -1.85
CA ARG A 489 -17.96 20.64 -0.79
C ARG A 489 -17.75 19.88 0.51
N ASP A 490 -17.29 18.64 0.38
CA ASP A 490 -16.97 17.73 1.46
C ASP A 490 -15.56 17.96 2.03
N VAL A 491 -14.78 18.91 1.50
CA VAL A 491 -13.43 19.20 2.02
C VAL A 491 -13.46 20.30 3.08
N LYS A 492 -12.71 20.08 4.17
CA LYS A 492 -12.29 21.11 5.14
C LYS A 492 -10.76 21.21 5.18
N LEU A 493 -10.27 22.38 5.56
CA LEU A 493 -8.87 22.54 5.96
C LEU A 493 -8.69 21.95 7.37
N GLY A 494 -7.79 20.97 7.52
CA GLY A 494 -7.28 20.54 8.82
C GLY A 494 -6.26 21.55 9.33
N PHE A 495 -5.20 21.78 8.56
CA PHE A 495 -4.21 22.83 8.82
C PHE A 495 -3.37 23.20 7.58
N LEU A 496 -2.69 24.34 7.67
CA LEU A 496 -1.56 24.71 6.82
C LEU A 496 -0.31 24.84 7.70
N LEU A 497 0.74 24.10 7.37
CA LEU A 497 2.07 24.22 7.95
C LEU A 497 2.92 25.13 7.05
N ASP A 498 3.21 26.35 7.50
CA ASP A 498 4.31 27.16 6.96
C ASP A 498 5.62 26.67 7.59
N VAL A 499 6.47 26.04 6.78
CA VAL A 499 7.66 25.32 7.27
C VAL A 499 8.65 26.30 7.91
N LEU A 500 8.87 27.46 7.30
CA LEU A 500 9.81 28.47 7.79
C LEU A 500 9.32 29.12 9.09
N ALA A 501 8.03 29.45 9.18
CA ALA A 501 7.44 29.99 10.40
C ALA A 501 7.46 28.96 11.55
N ALA A 502 7.25 27.67 11.24
CA ALA A 502 7.35 26.59 12.21
C ALA A 502 8.78 26.36 12.72
N ARG A 503 9.82 26.56 11.88
CA ARG A 503 11.22 26.54 12.33
C ARG A 503 11.62 27.78 13.14
N CYS A 504 11.24 28.99 12.71
CA CYS A 504 11.60 30.25 13.39
C CYS A 504 11.02 30.38 14.81
N GLN A 505 9.99 29.60 15.19
CA GLN A 505 9.42 29.62 16.54
C GLN A 505 10.11 28.65 17.52
N ARG A 506 11.32 28.17 17.19
CA ARG A 506 12.18 27.32 18.03
C ARG A 506 13.56 27.92 18.36
N SER A 507 13.82 29.16 17.95
CA SER A 507 15.07 29.90 18.20
C SER A 507 14.84 31.07 19.16
#